data_AF-A0A9E8AUJ1-F1
#
_entry.id   AF-A0A9E8AUJ1-F1
#
_cell.length_a   1.000
_cell.length_b   1.000
_cell.length_c   1.000
_cell.angle_alpha   90.00
_cell.angle_beta   90.00
_cell.angle_gamma   90.00
#
_symmetry.space_group_name_H-M   'P 1'
#
loop_
_entity.id
_entity.type
_entity.pdbx_description
1 polymer ?
#
loop_
_entity_poly.entity_id
_entity_poly.type
_entity_poly.pdbx_seq_one_letter_code
_entity_poly.pdbx_strand_id
1 'polypeptide(L)'
;MTASPDWPAICVYSSDRWGHVRTQLEALPNMEPEARRLQRRMLGHAHSMDPNERLQVSAPLAELAGVSDKTEPCWLIGFNPDTAELWTESNLIRLAAGELDLESHLIRFFRGGVGDHKGRTFEDILALEDFWLEHTHDVIQWLFPIPERSVHKPSAPVLTEGDRRCFAIDEQLRQQHRSALDRMLAFYGLTRRGNKIEALPELNPKDHIWLKTGGHNHLRISRIIRSLQYCHQQELAKAVQQAFVSIGSERGFVSPRSVEYWLRATD
;
A
#
# COMPACT_ATOMS: atom_id res chain seq x y z
N MET A 1 15.39 -8.51 23.49
CA MET A 1 15.11 -7.23 22.80
C MET A 1 15.60 -7.31 21.36
N THR A 2 14.99 -6.56 20.44
CA THR A 2 15.43 -6.38 19.05
C THR A 2 15.14 -4.96 18.59
N ALA A 3 15.68 -4.52 17.44
CA ALA A 3 15.13 -3.34 16.78
C ALA A 3 13.68 -3.63 16.33
N SER A 4 12.79 -2.64 16.42
CA SER A 4 11.47 -2.74 15.80
C SER A 4 11.63 -2.78 14.28
N PRO A 5 10.86 -3.63 13.57
CA PRO A 5 10.89 -3.68 12.12
C PRO A 5 10.40 -2.37 11.49
N ASP A 6 9.36 -1.80 12.13
CA ASP A 6 8.49 -0.79 11.54
C ASP A 6 8.50 0.52 12.32
N TRP A 7 9.26 0.63 13.42
CA TRP A 7 9.24 1.84 14.24
C TRP A 7 10.65 2.19 14.73
N PRO A 8 10.92 3.47 15.03
CA PRO A 8 12.13 3.88 15.75
C PRO A 8 11.96 3.57 17.24
N ALA A 9 11.93 2.27 17.54
CA ALA A 9 11.69 1.72 18.86
C ALA A 9 12.46 0.39 19.02
N ILE A 10 12.66 -0.02 20.27
CA ILE A 10 13.20 -1.34 20.61
C ILE A 10 12.05 -2.24 21.04
N CYS A 11 11.89 -3.40 20.40
CA CYS A 11 10.95 -4.39 20.87
C CYS A 11 11.54 -5.22 22.01
N VAL A 12 10.75 -5.44 23.06
CA VAL A 12 11.06 -6.26 24.22
C VAL A 12 10.07 -7.42 24.27
N TYR A 13 10.58 -8.61 24.53
CA TYR A 13 9.81 -9.85 24.51
C TYR A 13 10.11 -10.65 25.78
N SER A 14 9.12 -11.40 26.27
CA SER A 14 9.40 -12.53 27.16
C SER A 14 10.23 -13.59 26.41
N SER A 15 10.93 -14.46 27.15
CA SER A 15 11.73 -15.55 26.57
C SER A 15 10.88 -16.47 25.70
N ASP A 16 9.67 -16.80 26.15
CA ASP A 16 8.74 -17.67 25.43
C ASP A 16 8.28 -17.01 24.13
N ARG A 17 7.88 -15.73 24.19
CA ARG A 17 7.47 -14.98 23.00
C ARG A 17 8.60 -14.83 22.00
N TRP A 18 9.82 -14.56 22.47
CA TRP A 18 10.99 -14.48 21.60
C TRP A 18 11.25 -15.78 20.87
N GLY A 19 11.10 -16.94 21.53
CA GLY A 19 11.25 -18.25 20.87
C GLY A 19 10.33 -18.41 19.66
N HIS A 20 9.07 -17.98 19.79
CA HIS A 20 8.09 -18.01 18.70
C HIS A 20 8.47 -17.03 17.57
N VAL A 21 8.75 -15.77 17.90
CA VAL A 21 9.12 -14.73 16.92
C VAL A 21 10.39 -15.12 16.17
N ARG A 22 11.40 -15.61 16.87
CA ARG A 22 12.67 -16.07 16.31
C ARG A 22 12.46 -17.18 15.28
N THR A 23 11.66 -18.20 15.63
CA THR A 23 11.37 -19.32 14.73
C THR A 23 10.73 -18.84 13.43
N GLN A 24 9.81 -17.87 13.51
CA GLN A 24 9.18 -17.28 12.33
C GLN A 24 10.19 -16.48 11.47
N LEU A 25 11.05 -15.69 12.10
CA LEU A 25 12.09 -14.91 11.41
C LEU A 25 13.12 -15.82 10.71
N GLU A 26 13.55 -16.90 11.36
CA GLU A 26 14.49 -17.88 10.80
C GLU A 26 13.88 -18.67 9.62
N ALA A 27 12.56 -18.84 9.59
CA ALA A 27 11.84 -19.51 8.51
C ALA A 27 11.61 -18.64 7.25
N LEU A 28 11.90 -17.33 7.31
CA LEU A 28 11.69 -16.43 6.17
C LEU A 28 12.62 -16.78 4.98
N PRO A 29 12.17 -16.58 3.71
CA PRO A 29 12.95 -16.95 2.54
C PRO A 29 14.26 -16.14 2.38
N ASN A 30 15.41 -16.79 2.49
CA ASN A 30 16.72 -16.12 2.40
C ASN A 30 17.05 -15.51 1.02
N MET A 31 16.29 -15.87 -0.02
CA MET A 31 16.48 -15.32 -1.38
C MET A 31 15.69 -14.02 -1.59
N GLU A 32 14.71 -13.73 -0.75
CA GLU A 32 13.88 -12.54 -0.83
C GLU A 32 14.58 -11.35 -0.14
N PRO A 33 14.83 -10.23 -0.84
CA PRO A 33 15.53 -9.09 -0.25
C PRO A 33 14.86 -8.50 0.99
N GLU A 34 13.53 -8.43 1.03
CA GLU A 34 12.77 -7.90 2.16
C GLU A 34 12.88 -8.81 3.39
N ALA A 35 12.71 -10.13 3.20
CA ALA A 35 12.92 -11.13 4.24
C ALA A 35 14.32 -11.00 4.88
N ARG A 36 15.37 -10.90 4.06
CA ARG A 36 16.74 -10.70 4.56
C ARG A 36 16.93 -9.37 5.29
N ARG A 37 16.25 -8.31 4.85
CA ARG A 37 16.28 -7.01 5.53
C ARG A 37 15.69 -7.13 6.93
N LEU A 38 14.54 -7.79 7.06
CA LEU A 38 13.86 -8.02 8.33
C LEU A 38 14.70 -8.89 9.28
N GLN A 39 15.25 -10.00 8.77
CA GLN A 39 16.16 -10.86 9.53
C GLN A 39 17.38 -10.11 10.06
N ARG A 40 18.08 -9.33 9.22
CA ARG A 40 19.26 -8.54 9.65
C ARG A 40 18.89 -7.51 10.72
N ARG A 41 17.76 -6.83 10.57
CA ARG A 41 17.30 -5.80 11.51
C ARG A 41 16.91 -6.40 12.87
N MET A 42 16.17 -7.50 12.87
CA MET A 42 15.65 -8.07 14.12
C MET A 42 16.62 -9.09 14.73
N LEU A 43 16.99 -10.16 14.01
CA LEU A 43 17.89 -11.21 14.51
C LEU A 43 19.31 -10.67 14.72
N GLY A 44 19.81 -9.84 13.79
CA GLY A 44 21.16 -9.27 13.88
C GLY A 44 21.38 -8.32 15.05
N HIS A 45 20.29 -7.78 15.62
CA HIS A 45 20.31 -6.90 16.79
C HIS A 45 19.58 -7.51 17.99
N ALA A 46 19.38 -8.83 18.00
CA ALA A 46 18.76 -9.52 19.10
C ALA A 46 19.72 -9.60 20.31
N HIS A 47 19.24 -9.15 21.47
CA HIS A 47 20.01 -9.20 22.71
C HIS A 47 19.14 -9.67 23.89
N SER A 48 19.69 -10.55 24.72
CA SER A 48 19.08 -10.93 26.00
C SER A 48 19.33 -9.86 27.04
N MET A 49 18.41 -9.66 27.98
CA MET A 49 18.60 -8.77 29.13
C MET A 49 18.16 -9.47 30.41
N ASP A 50 18.82 -9.13 31.51
CA ASP A 50 18.32 -9.46 32.84
C ASP A 50 17.36 -8.34 33.29
N PRO A 51 16.12 -8.66 33.71
CA PRO A 51 15.17 -7.66 34.19
C PRO A 51 15.62 -6.94 35.47
N ASN A 52 16.57 -7.48 36.23
CA ASN A 52 17.09 -6.89 37.46
C ASN A 52 18.33 -6.02 37.22
N GLU A 53 18.88 -6.02 36.01
CA GLU A 53 20.03 -5.21 35.66
C GLU A 53 19.63 -3.96 34.89
N ARG A 54 20.54 -2.97 34.88
CA ARG A 54 20.35 -1.78 34.05
C ARG A 54 20.36 -2.20 32.58
N LEU A 55 19.31 -1.84 31.85
CA LEU A 55 19.19 -2.11 30.43
C LEU A 55 20.43 -1.61 29.67
N GLN A 56 21.14 -2.54 29.03
CA GLN A 56 22.25 -2.24 28.12
C GLN A 56 21.76 -2.33 26.69
N VAL A 57 21.88 -1.22 25.95
CA VAL A 57 21.54 -1.14 24.53
C VAL A 57 22.84 -0.94 23.75
N SER A 58 23.11 -1.82 22.79
CA SER A 58 24.26 -1.68 21.90
C SER A 58 24.13 -0.42 21.03
N ALA A 59 25.24 0.23 20.69
CA ALA A 59 25.22 1.44 19.86
C ALA A 59 24.46 1.24 18.52
N PRO A 60 24.63 0.13 17.77
CA PRO A 60 23.87 -0.10 16.55
C PRO A 60 22.36 -0.23 16.78
N LEU A 61 21.94 -0.88 17.87
CA LEU A 61 20.51 -0.98 18.22
C LEU A 61 19.96 0.39 18.64
N ALA A 62 20.75 1.17 19.40
CA ALA A 62 20.35 2.50 19.83
C ALA A 62 20.19 3.47 18.66
N GLU A 63 21.05 3.38 17.64
CA GLU A 63 20.95 4.16 16.41
C GLU A 63 19.70 3.76 15.59
N LEU A 64 19.50 2.46 15.35
CA LEU A 64 18.35 1.95 14.60
C LEU A 64 16.99 2.26 15.25
N ALA A 65 16.95 2.32 16.57
CA ALA A 65 15.76 2.62 17.34
C ALA A 65 15.64 4.11 17.73
N GLY A 66 16.60 4.96 17.35
CA GLY A 66 16.56 6.38 17.69
C GLY A 66 16.68 6.70 19.19
N VAL A 67 17.26 5.79 19.99
CA VAL A 67 17.47 5.94 21.45
C VAL A 67 18.94 6.22 21.79
N SER A 68 19.63 6.98 20.93
CA SER A 68 21.07 7.23 21.06
C SER A 68 21.41 8.31 22.10
N ASP A 69 20.50 9.25 22.35
CA ASP A 69 20.66 10.26 23.41
C ASP A 69 20.32 9.66 24.78
N LYS A 70 21.35 9.47 25.61
CA LYS A 70 21.21 8.89 26.96
C LYS A 70 20.57 9.84 27.97
N THR A 71 20.41 11.11 27.62
CA THR A 71 19.78 12.13 28.47
C THR A 71 18.29 12.28 28.20
N GLU A 72 17.81 11.76 27.06
CA GLU A 72 16.41 11.80 26.68
C GLU A 72 15.58 10.80 27.50
N PRO A 73 14.41 11.20 28.04
CA PRO A 73 13.49 10.28 28.68
C PRO A 73 13.04 9.17 27.72
N CYS A 74 13.07 7.94 28.20
CA CYS A 74 12.57 6.78 27.48
C CYS A 74 11.38 6.16 28.22
N TRP A 75 10.41 5.68 27.44
CA TRP A 75 9.18 5.09 27.93
C TRP A 75 9.09 3.63 27.47
N LEU A 76 8.85 2.73 28.41
CA LEU A 76 8.55 1.33 28.10
C LEU A 76 7.03 1.14 28.05
N ILE A 77 6.51 0.89 26.86
CA ILE A 77 5.08 0.70 26.61
C ILE A 77 4.81 -0.81 26.55
N GLY A 78 4.13 -1.34 27.56
CA GLY A 78 3.67 -2.72 27.58
C GLY A 78 2.37 -2.88 26.81
N PHE A 79 2.33 -3.83 25.86
CA PHE A 79 1.09 -4.18 25.14
C PHE A 79 0.36 -5.35 25.80
N ASN A 80 1.14 -6.30 26.32
CA ASN A 80 0.68 -7.47 27.07
C ASN A 80 1.87 -8.03 27.89
N PRO A 81 1.68 -9.08 28.72
CA PRO A 81 2.75 -9.63 29.55
C PRO A 81 4.01 -10.08 28.80
N ASP A 82 3.87 -10.38 27.50
CA ASP A 82 4.91 -10.98 26.68
C ASP A 82 5.59 -9.99 25.71
N THR A 83 5.05 -8.78 25.56
CA THR A 83 5.52 -7.80 24.56
C THR A 83 5.43 -6.38 25.06
N ALA A 84 6.51 -5.64 24.85
CA ALA A 84 6.60 -4.22 25.10
C ALA A 84 7.51 -3.55 24.06
N GLU A 85 7.47 -2.22 24.00
CA GLU A 85 8.40 -1.42 23.21
C GLU A 85 9.01 -0.30 24.04
N LEU A 86 10.31 -0.06 23.85
CA LEU A 86 11.00 1.09 24.39
C LEU A 86 11.06 2.19 23.32
N TRP A 87 10.59 3.38 23.71
CA TRP A 87 10.53 4.56 22.86
C TRP A 87 11.21 5.74 23.54
N THR A 88 11.74 6.69 22.77
CA THR A 88 12.06 8.01 23.31
C THR A 88 10.80 8.87 23.41
N GLU A 89 10.81 9.82 24.34
CA GLU A 89 9.71 10.78 24.49
C GLU A 89 9.46 11.57 23.19
N SER A 90 10.50 12.04 22.51
CA SER A 90 10.34 12.79 21.25
C SER A 90 9.71 11.92 20.17
N ASN A 91 10.09 10.65 20.07
CA ASN A 91 9.47 9.74 19.10
C ASN A 91 8.01 9.46 19.45
N LEU A 92 7.63 9.36 20.73
CA LEU A 92 6.21 9.23 21.09
C LEU A 92 5.40 10.49 20.76
N ILE A 93 5.95 11.67 20.98
CA ILE A 93 5.31 12.94 20.58
C ILE A 93 5.12 12.97 19.06
N ARG A 94 6.14 12.61 18.29
CA ARG A 94 6.07 12.54 16.83
C ARG A 94 5.09 11.47 16.35
N LEU A 95 5.04 10.32 17.01
CA LEU A 95 4.04 9.27 16.74
C LEU A 95 2.62 9.80 16.98
N ALA A 96 2.39 10.46 18.12
CA ALA A 96 1.09 11.06 18.45
C ALA A 96 0.70 12.19 17.48
N ALA A 97 1.69 12.91 16.93
CA ALA A 97 1.50 13.91 15.88
C ALA A 97 1.33 13.30 14.47
N GLY A 98 1.53 11.99 14.31
CA GLY A 98 1.45 11.29 13.01
C GLY A 98 2.69 11.44 12.12
N GLU A 99 3.80 11.94 12.67
CA GLU A 99 5.05 12.22 11.95
C GLU A 99 5.98 10.99 11.83
N LEU A 100 5.67 9.92 12.57
CA LEU A 100 6.43 8.67 12.55
C LEU A 100 5.79 7.54 11.78
N ASP A 101 4.60 7.73 11.19
CA ASP A 101 4.01 6.71 10.30
C ASP A 101 5.08 6.36 9.25
N LEU A 102 5.70 5.18 9.39
CA LEU A 102 6.62 4.71 8.38
C LEU A 102 5.81 4.58 7.10
N GLU A 103 6.23 5.33 6.08
CA GLU A 103 5.59 5.25 4.78
C GLU A 103 5.52 3.79 4.35
N SER A 104 4.29 3.30 4.16
CA SER A 104 4.07 1.91 3.80
C SER A 104 4.79 1.58 2.49
N HIS A 105 4.98 0.28 2.22
CA HIS A 105 5.50 -0.16 0.94
C HIS A 105 4.69 0.41 -0.23
N LEU A 106 3.36 0.50 -0.09
CA LEU A 106 2.48 1.10 -1.08
C LEU A 106 2.83 2.57 -1.36
N ILE A 107 3.00 3.39 -0.31
CA ILE A 107 3.35 4.81 -0.47
C ILE A 107 4.72 4.95 -1.12
N ARG A 108 5.71 4.18 -0.67
CA ARG A 108 7.06 4.19 -1.25
C ARG A 108 7.08 3.76 -2.72
N PHE A 109 6.21 2.82 -3.11
CA PHE A 109 6.03 2.39 -4.50
C PHE A 109 5.50 3.55 -5.35
N PHE A 110 4.47 4.27 -4.91
CA PHE A 110 3.95 5.44 -5.62
C PHE A 110 4.99 6.58 -5.74
N ARG A 111 5.90 6.70 -4.77
CA ARG A 111 7.01 7.66 -4.83
C ARG A 111 8.14 7.25 -5.79
N GLY A 112 8.15 6.03 -6.35
CA GLY A 112 9.17 5.55 -7.26
C GLY A 112 10.46 5.05 -6.60
N GLY A 113 10.45 4.79 -5.28
CA GLY A 113 11.63 4.35 -4.52
C GLY A 113 11.78 2.84 -4.38
N VAL A 114 10.75 2.08 -4.74
CA VAL A 114 10.67 0.61 -4.61
C VAL A 114 9.73 0.04 -5.68
N GLY A 115 9.91 -1.25 -5.99
CA GLY A 115 9.01 -1.97 -6.88
C GLY A 115 7.82 -2.57 -6.16
N ASP A 116 6.89 -3.14 -6.94
CA ASP A 116 5.80 -3.96 -6.41
C ASP A 116 6.33 -5.29 -5.83
N HIS A 117 5.43 -6.19 -5.41
CA HIS A 117 5.80 -7.53 -4.92
C HIS A 117 6.61 -8.42 -5.91
N LYS A 118 6.75 -8.00 -7.17
CA LYS A 118 7.59 -8.65 -8.20
C LYS A 118 8.81 -7.81 -8.58
N GLY A 119 9.05 -6.71 -7.88
CA GLY A 119 10.15 -5.79 -8.13
C GLY A 119 9.95 -4.84 -9.31
N ARG A 120 8.74 -4.74 -9.88
CA ARG A 120 8.45 -3.81 -10.99
C ARG A 120 8.21 -2.42 -10.43
N THR A 121 8.89 -1.41 -10.96
CA THR A 121 8.66 -0.02 -10.55
C THR A 121 7.30 0.49 -11.03
N PHE A 122 6.88 1.64 -10.51
CA PHE A 122 5.66 2.31 -10.95
C PHE A 122 5.73 2.61 -12.45
N GLU A 123 6.87 3.12 -12.91
CA GLU A 123 7.16 3.45 -14.30
C GLU A 123 7.16 2.20 -15.19
N ASP A 124 7.77 1.09 -14.75
CA ASP A 124 7.76 -0.18 -15.49
C ASP A 124 6.32 -0.66 -15.76
N ILE A 125 5.46 -0.52 -14.75
CA ILE A 125 4.05 -0.93 -14.86
C ILE A 125 3.30 -0.03 -15.85
N LEU A 126 3.54 1.30 -15.81
CA LEU A 126 2.89 2.22 -16.76
C LEU A 126 3.36 2.01 -18.20
N ALA A 127 4.61 1.56 -18.39
CA ALA A 127 5.20 1.27 -19.68
C ALA A 127 4.77 -0.09 -20.28
N LEU A 128 4.03 -0.93 -19.54
CA LEU A 128 3.51 -2.19 -20.07
C LEU A 128 2.64 -1.96 -21.30
N GLU A 129 2.75 -2.83 -22.29
CA GLU A 129 1.84 -2.87 -23.43
C GLU A 129 0.44 -3.33 -23.02
N ASP A 130 -0.58 -2.94 -23.79
CA ASP A 130 -1.99 -3.27 -23.50
C ASP A 130 -2.23 -4.78 -23.41
N PHE A 131 -1.51 -5.58 -24.20
CA PHE A 131 -1.53 -7.03 -24.09
C PHE A 131 -1.21 -7.50 -22.66
N TRP A 132 -0.16 -6.96 -22.04
CA TRP A 132 0.23 -7.33 -20.69
C TRP A 132 -0.72 -6.77 -19.64
N LEU A 133 -1.25 -5.56 -19.84
CA LEU A 133 -2.23 -4.98 -18.91
C LEU A 133 -3.54 -5.77 -18.86
N GLU A 134 -3.95 -6.38 -19.97
CA GLU A 134 -5.12 -7.27 -20.03
C GLU A 134 -4.88 -8.57 -19.22
N HIS A 135 -3.69 -9.17 -19.37
CA HIS A 135 -3.41 -10.51 -18.82
C HIS A 135 -2.76 -10.49 -17.43
N THR A 136 -2.35 -9.33 -16.93
CA THR A 136 -1.61 -9.19 -15.67
C THR A 136 -2.49 -8.55 -14.61
N HIS A 137 -3.11 -9.37 -13.76
CA HIS A 137 -4.10 -8.87 -12.79
C HIS A 137 -3.53 -8.29 -11.49
N ASP A 138 -2.24 -8.45 -11.22
CA ASP A 138 -1.65 -7.95 -9.98
C ASP A 138 -1.29 -6.45 -10.06
N VAL A 139 -0.94 -5.93 -11.23
CA VAL A 139 -0.61 -4.51 -11.40
C VAL A 139 -1.76 -3.59 -11.05
N ILE A 140 -3.01 -3.95 -11.40
CA ILE A 140 -4.18 -3.14 -11.06
C ILE A 140 -4.36 -3.02 -9.54
N GLN A 141 -3.89 -4.01 -8.78
CA GLN A 141 -4.04 -4.00 -7.33
C GLN A 141 -3.09 -3.03 -6.64
N TRP A 142 -1.90 -2.87 -7.22
CA TRP A 142 -0.89 -1.91 -6.80
C TRP A 142 -1.20 -0.49 -7.28
N LEU A 143 -1.64 -0.33 -8.53
CA LEU A 143 -2.00 0.98 -9.09
C LEU A 143 -3.27 1.57 -8.48
N PHE A 144 -4.21 0.72 -8.05
CA PHE A 144 -5.51 1.13 -7.50
C PHE A 144 -5.78 0.36 -6.20
N PRO A 145 -5.07 0.67 -5.10
CA PRO A 145 -5.26 0.01 -3.81
C PRO A 145 -6.63 0.38 -3.22
N ILE A 146 -7.25 -0.56 -2.50
CA ILE A 146 -8.53 -0.36 -1.81
C ILE A 146 -8.44 -0.88 -0.37
N PRO A 147 -9.30 -0.42 0.56
CA PRO A 147 -9.29 -0.87 1.95
C PRO A 147 -9.65 -2.36 2.10
N GLU A 148 -10.43 -2.91 1.16
CA GLU A 148 -10.81 -4.31 1.20
C GLU A 148 -9.66 -5.22 0.77
N ARG A 149 -9.29 -6.14 1.66
CA ARG A 149 -8.28 -7.15 1.36
C ARG A 149 -8.74 -8.04 0.20
N SER A 150 -7.83 -8.30 -0.74
CA SER A 150 -8.12 -9.24 -1.82
C SER A 150 -8.14 -10.68 -1.31
N VAL A 151 -9.28 -11.36 -1.46
CA VAL A 151 -9.43 -12.79 -1.10
C VAL A 151 -8.55 -13.68 -1.99
N HIS A 152 -8.35 -13.30 -3.25
CA HIS A 152 -7.64 -14.13 -4.24
C HIS A 152 -6.13 -13.86 -4.31
N LYS A 153 -5.67 -12.70 -3.82
CA LYS A 153 -4.27 -12.24 -3.92
C LYS A 153 -3.81 -11.68 -2.56
N PRO A 154 -3.33 -12.53 -1.64
CA PRO A 154 -2.89 -12.09 -0.31
C PRO A 154 -1.73 -11.08 -0.32
N SER A 155 -0.93 -11.07 -1.39
CA SER A 155 0.19 -10.15 -1.62
C SER A 155 -0.23 -8.78 -2.18
N ALA A 156 -1.51 -8.58 -2.48
CA ALA A 156 -2.02 -7.29 -2.93
C ALA A 156 -1.98 -6.28 -1.77
N PRO A 157 -1.54 -5.04 -2.01
CA PRO A 157 -1.52 -4.03 -0.96
C PRO A 157 -2.95 -3.69 -0.52
N VAL A 158 -3.11 -3.51 0.78
CA VAL A 158 -4.33 -3.01 1.41
C VAL A 158 -4.14 -1.53 1.66
N LEU A 159 -5.09 -0.70 1.24
CA LEU A 159 -5.05 0.74 1.50
C LEU A 159 -5.39 1.00 2.97
N THR A 160 -4.39 1.32 3.78
CA THR A 160 -4.56 1.60 5.21
C THR A 160 -4.99 3.05 5.47
N GLU A 161 -5.42 3.36 6.69
CA GLU A 161 -5.75 4.74 7.06
C GLU A 161 -4.52 5.67 7.04
N GLY A 162 -3.32 5.14 7.33
CA GLY A 162 -2.06 5.87 7.16
C GLY A 162 -1.84 6.25 5.69
N ASP A 163 -2.00 5.30 4.78
CA ASP A 163 -1.84 5.55 3.35
C ASP A 163 -2.85 6.59 2.84
N ARG A 164 -4.10 6.52 3.30
CA ARG A 164 -5.15 7.49 2.96
C ARG A 164 -4.76 8.88 3.40
N ARG A 165 -4.25 9.05 4.63
CA ARG A 165 -3.74 10.34 5.12
C ARG A 165 -2.59 10.85 4.25
N CYS A 166 -1.66 9.99 3.82
CA CYS A 166 -0.61 10.39 2.86
C CYS A 166 -1.24 10.91 1.55
N PHE A 167 -2.18 10.17 0.95
CA PHE A 167 -2.91 10.61 -0.23
C PHE A 167 -3.76 11.86 0.00
N ALA A 168 -4.13 12.21 1.23
CA ALA A 168 -4.89 13.41 1.56
C ALA A 168 -4.01 14.68 1.56
N ILE A 169 -2.76 14.56 1.99
CA ILE A 169 -1.87 15.72 2.16
C ILE A 169 -0.84 15.87 1.03
N ASP A 170 -0.55 14.80 0.28
CA ASP A 170 0.49 14.78 -0.74
C ASP A 170 -0.10 14.81 -2.17
N GLU A 171 0.10 15.92 -2.86
CA GLU A 171 -0.35 16.11 -4.24
C GLU A 171 0.44 15.27 -5.25
N GLN A 172 1.71 14.97 -4.99
CA GLN A 172 2.53 14.13 -5.87
C GLN A 172 1.99 12.71 -5.91
N LEU A 173 1.57 12.15 -4.77
CA LEU A 173 0.95 10.82 -4.72
C LEU A 173 -0.34 10.79 -5.54
N ARG A 174 -1.20 11.81 -5.40
CA ARG A 174 -2.42 11.92 -6.20
C ARG A 174 -2.10 12.08 -7.69
N GLN A 175 -1.05 12.82 -8.04
CA GLN A 175 -0.59 12.97 -9.43
C GLN A 175 -0.11 11.65 -10.04
N GLN A 176 0.67 10.86 -9.31
CA GLN A 176 1.08 9.52 -9.75
C GLN A 176 -0.15 8.61 -9.94
N HIS A 177 -1.07 8.59 -8.96
CA HIS A 177 -2.31 7.83 -9.09
C HIS A 177 -3.16 8.26 -10.30
N ARG A 178 -3.19 9.55 -10.65
CA ARG A 178 -3.82 10.03 -11.90
C ARG A 178 -3.08 9.60 -13.16
N SER A 179 -1.75 9.50 -13.12
CA SER A 179 -0.98 8.98 -14.25
C SER A 179 -1.29 7.49 -14.50
N ALA A 180 -1.49 6.72 -13.43
CA ALA A 180 -2.00 5.35 -13.53
C ALA A 180 -3.43 5.30 -14.10
N LEU A 181 -4.30 6.22 -13.69
CA LEU A 181 -5.64 6.36 -14.26
C LEU A 181 -5.56 6.67 -15.77
N ASP A 182 -4.73 7.63 -16.17
CA ASP A 182 -4.57 8.02 -17.58
C ASP A 182 -4.10 6.84 -18.43
N ARG A 183 -3.15 6.05 -17.92
CA ARG A 183 -2.69 4.82 -18.58
C ARG A 183 -3.80 3.79 -18.75
N MET A 184 -4.62 3.58 -17.71
CA MET A 184 -5.75 2.65 -17.75
C MET A 184 -6.89 3.16 -18.65
N LEU A 185 -7.16 4.47 -18.67
CA LEU A 185 -8.16 5.06 -19.55
C LEU A 185 -7.75 4.88 -21.02
N ALA A 186 -6.48 5.11 -21.35
CA ALA A 186 -5.97 4.86 -22.70
C ALA A 186 -6.18 3.40 -23.12
N PHE A 187 -5.87 2.45 -22.23
CA PHE A 187 -6.16 1.02 -22.44
C PHE A 187 -7.66 0.74 -22.66
N TYR A 188 -8.55 1.48 -22.02
CA TYR A 188 -10.00 1.38 -22.21
C TYR A 188 -10.52 2.19 -23.41
N GLY A 189 -9.67 2.84 -24.21
CA GLY A 189 -10.10 3.67 -25.33
C GLY A 189 -10.72 5.00 -24.89
N LEU A 190 -10.30 5.51 -23.74
CA LEU A 190 -10.78 6.74 -23.09
C LEU A 190 -9.62 7.72 -22.85
N THR A 191 -9.95 8.99 -22.66
CA THR A 191 -8.99 10.02 -22.27
C THR A 191 -9.55 10.92 -21.18
N ARG A 192 -8.65 11.61 -20.45
CA ARG A 192 -9.00 12.53 -19.37
C ARG A 192 -8.46 13.93 -19.63
N ARG A 193 -9.29 14.94 -19.36
CA ARG A 193 -8.89 16.36 -19.25
C ARG A 193 -9.43 16.93 -17.94
N GLY A 194 -8.57 17.09 -16.94
CA GLY A 194 -8.99 17.44 -15.58
C GLY A 194 -9.90 16.34 -15.00
N ASN A 195 -11.13 16.67 -14.65
CA ASN A 195 -12.15 15.72 -14.21
C ASN A 195 -13.12 15.31 -15.33
N LYS A 196 -12.83 15.61 -16.59
CA LYS A 196 -13.65 15.20 -17.73
C LYS A 196 -13.06 13.94 -18.37
N ILE A 197 -13.88 12.89 -18.51
CA ILE A 197 -13.50 11.64 -19.17
C ILE A 197 -14.29 11.52 -20.48
N GLU A 198 -13.61 11.23 -21.58
CA GLU A 198 -14.19 11.20 -22.92
C GLU A 198 -13.75 9.94 -23.67
N ALA A 199 -14.64 9.41 -24.50
CA ALA A 199 -14.32 8.30 -25.40
C ALA A 199 -13.41 8.77 -26.54
N LEU A 200 -12.41 7.97 -26.87
CA LEU A 200 -11.64 8.16 -28.10
C LEU A 200 -12.48 7.78 -29.33
N PRO A 201 -12.22 8.37 -30.52
CA PRO A 201 -12.98 8.10 -31.74
C PRO A 201 -13.02 6.61 -32.14
N GLU A 202 -11.94 5.88 -31.89
CA GLU A 202 -11.74 4.47 -32.21
C GLU A 202 -12.37 3.50 -31.20
N LEU A 203 -12.97 4.00 -30.11
CA LEU A 203 -13.59 3.19 -29.08
C LEU A 203 -14.68 2.28 -29.69
N ASN A 204 -14.48 0.96 -29.57
CA ASN A 204 -15.37 -0.03 -30.13
C ASN A 204 -15.38 -1.34 -29.31
N PRO A 205 -16.49 -2.12 -29.29
CA PRO A 205 -16.59 -3.35 -28.48
C PRO A 205 -15.72 -4.53 -28.93
N LYS A 206 -15.15 -4.49 -30.14
CA LYS A 206 -14.26 -5.54 -30.65
C LYS A 206 -12.91 -5.45 -29.96
N ASP A 207 -12.34 -4.25 -29.91
CA ASP A 207 -11.00 -4.02 -29.37
C ASP A 207 -11.04 -3.65 -27.87
N HIS A 208 -12.16 -3.12 -27.38
CA HIS A 208 -12.32 -2.69 -25.99
C HIS A 208 -13.33 -3.56 -25.26
N ILE A 209 -12.85 -4.68 -24.71
CA ILE A 209 -13.71 -5.74 -24.20
C ILE A 209 -14.57 -5.33 -22.98
N TRP A 210 -14.24 -4.22 -22.31
CA TRP A 210 -15.03 -3.70 -21.20
C TRP A 210 -16.42 -3.18 -21.64
N LEU A 211 -16.61 -2.95 -22.95
CA LEU A 211 -17.92 -2.63 -23.53
C LEU A 211 -18.82 -3.85 -23.71
N LYS A 212 -18.33 -5.07 -23.40
CA LYS A 212 -19.14 -6.29 -23.46
C LYS A 212 -20.02 -6.42 -22.21
N THR A 213 -20.79 -7.49 -22.14
CA THR A 213 -21.80 -7.71 -21.08
C THR A 213 -21.23 -7.84 -19.67
N GLY A 214 -19.97 -8.25 -19.56
CA GLY A 214 -19.26 -8.48 -18.31
C GLY A 214 -17.81 -8.87 -18.56
N GLY A 215 -17.07 -9.08 -17.48
CA GLY A 215 -15.70 -9.57 -17.53
C GLY A 215 -14.85 -9.02 -16.40
N HIS A 216 -13.61 -9.48 -16.32
CA HIS A 216 -12.68 -9.06 -15.27
C HIS A 216 -12.39 -7.56 -15.33
N ASN A 217 -12.43 -6.92 -16.52
CA ASN A 217 -12.30 -5.47 -16.65
C ASN A 217 -13.40 -4.68 -15.93
N HIS A 218 -14.60 -5.24 -15.75
CA HIS A 218 -15.65 -4.57 -14.99
C HIS A 218 -15.30 -4.49 -13.50
N LEU A 219 -14.67 -5.55 -12.96
CA LEU A 219 -14.15 -5.57 -11.59
C LEU A 219 -12.98 -4.60 -11.42
N ARG A 220 -12.13 -4.48 -12.44
CA ARG A 220 -11.02 -3.50 -12.46
C ARG A 220 -11.55 -2.07 -12.46
N ILE A 221 -12.59 -1.77 -13.23
CA ILE A 221 -13.25 -0.46 -13.23
C ILE A 221 -13.84 -0.14 -11.85
N SER A 222 -14.55 -1.08 -11.21
CA SER A 222 -15.03 -0.91 -9.83
C SER A 222 -13.88 -0.57 -8.87
N ARG A 223 -12.74 -1.28 -9.00
CA ARG A 223 -11.56 -1.05 -8.16
C ARG A 223 -10.93 0.33 -8.40
N ILE A 224 -10.82 0.77 -9.65
CA ILE A 224 -10.32 2.10 -10.00
C ILE A 224 -11.17 3.18 -9.34
N ILE A 225 -12.50 3.12 -9.51
CA ILE A 225 -13.44 4.10 -8.93
C ILE A 225 -13.30 4.12 -7.40
N ARG A 226 -13.31 2.94 -6.77
CA ARG A 226 -13.21 2.81 -5.31
C ARG A 226 -11.87 3.31 -4.78
N SER A 227 -10.78 3.02 -5.48
CA SER A 227 -9.46 3.51 -5.10
C SER A 227 -9.38 5.03 -5.16
N LEU A 228 -9.86 5.66 -6.24
CA LEU A 228 -9.92 7.13 -6.35
C LEU A 228 -10.73 7.77 -5.21
N GLN A 229 -11.84 7.15 -4.83
CA GLN A 229 -12.69 7.60 -3.72
C GLN A 229 -11.91 7.62 -2.38
N TYR A 230 -11.19 6.54 -2.06
CA TYR A 230 -10.45 6.44 -0.79
C TYR A 230 -9.08 7.13 -0.80
N CYS A 231 -8.48 7.36 -1.97
CA CYS A 231 -7.25 8.12 -2.16
C CYS A 231 -7.52 9.63 -2.35
N HIS A 232 -8.58 10.16 -1.73
CA HIS A 232 -8.89 11.59 -1.65
C HIS A 232 -9.06 12.29 -3.00
N GLN A 233 -9.70 11.62 -3.96
CA GLN A 233 -10.04 12.17 -5.28
C GLN A 233 -11.51 11.92 -5.63
N GLN A 234 -12.42 12.25 -4.70
CA GLN A 234 -13.85 11.89 -4.79
C GLN A 234 -14.56 12.49 -6.01
N GLU A 235 -14.24 13.73 -6.39
CA GLU A 235 -14.80 14.36 -7.59
C GLU A 235 -14.40 13.61 -8.86
N LEU A 236 -13.12 13.22 -8.95
CA LEU A 236 -12.61 12.45 -10.07
C LEU A 236 -13.18 11.02 -10.06
N ALA A 237 -13.33 10.39 -8.89
CA ALA A 237 -13.97 9.09 -8.76
C ALA A 237 -15.40 9.10 -9.33
N LYS A 238 -16.20 10.12 -8.97
CA LYS A 238 -17.55 10.32 -9.51
C LYS A 238 -17.54 10.57 -11.02
N ALA A 239 -16.61 11.38 -11.52
CA ALA A 239 -16.52 11.62 -12.96
C ALA A 239 -16.15 10.36 -13.76
N VAL A 240 -15.20 9.56 -13.27
CA VAL A 240 -14.82 8.28 -13.86
C VAL A 240 -15.99 7.30 -13.83
N GLN A 241 -16.68 7.20 -12.69
CA GLN A 241 -17.89 6.38 -12.56
C GLN A 241 -18.95 6.76 -13.59
N GLN A 242 -19.33 8.04 -13.65
CA GLN A 242 -20.36 8.54 -14.57
C GLN A 242 -19.99 8.27 -16.03
N ALA A 243 -18.72 8.45 -16.40
CA ALA A 243 -18.25 8.20 -17.75
C ALA A 243 -18.35 6.71 -18.13
N PHE A 244 -17.90 5.80 -17.28
CA PHE A 244 -18.05 4.36 -17.55
C PHE A 244 -19.51 3.93 -17.65
N VAL A 245 -20.39 4.48 -16.82
CA VAL A 245 -21.84 4.20 -16.88
C VAL A 245 -22.46 4.72 -18.17
N SER A 246 -22.26 5.99 -18.53
CA SER A 246 -22.83 6.60 -19.74
C SER A 246 -22.28 5.95 -21.00
N ILE A 247 -20.95 5.88 -21.14
CA ILE A 247 -20.31 5.31 -22.34
C ILE A 247 -20.64 3.82 -22.48
N GLY A 248 -20.62 3.05 -21.38
CA GLY A 248 -20.95 1.63 -21.39
C GLY A 248 -22.41 1.36 -21.79
N SER A 249 -23.33 2.28 -21.46
CA SER A 249 -24.74 2.20 -21.85
C SER A 249 -25.00 2.66 -23.28
N GLU A 250 -24.28 3.69 -23.75
CA GLU A 250 -24.47 4.28 -25.09
C GLU A 250 -23.77 3.50 -26.19
N ARG A 251 -22.60 2.91 -25.90
CA ARG A 251 -21.71 2.31 -26.91
C ARG A 251 -21.42 0.83 -26.67
N GLY A 252 -21.88 0.28 -25.56
CA GLY A 252 -21.61 -1.09 -25.14
C GLY A 252 -22.87 -1.90 -24.87
N PHE A 253 -22.65 -3.05 -24.26
CA PHE A 253 -23.68 -4.01 -23.86
C PHE A 253 -23.58 -4.31 -22.36
N VAL A 254 -23.05 -3.36 -21.57
CA VAL A 254 -22.73 -3.55 -20.16
C VAL A 254 -23.99 -3.93 -19.38
N SER A 255 -23.90 -5.00 -18.59
CA SER A 255 -25.04 -5.47 -17.79
C SER A 255 -25.43 -4.47 -16.69
N PRO A 256 -26.74 -4.33 -16.37
CA PRO A 256 -27.21 -3.49 -15.27
C PRO A 256 -26.55 -3.82 -13.92
N ARG A 257 -26.24 -5.09 -13.69
CA ARG A 257 -25.52 -5.54 -12.49
C ARG A 257 -24.11 -4.97 -12.40
N SER A 258 -23.38 -4.85 -13.51
CA SER A 258 -22.06 -4.23 -13.53
C SER A 258 -22.16 -2.74 -13.22
N VAL A 259 -23.16 -2.07 -13.80
CA VAL A 259 -23.45 -0.65 -13.52
C VAL A 259 -23.75 -0.43 -12.03
N GLU A 260 -24.55 -1.29 -11.39
CA GLU A 260 -24.82 -1.22 -9.96
C GLU A 260 -23.54 -1.31 -9.11
N TYR A 261 -22.60 -2.20 -9.46
CA TYR A 261 -21.31 -2.27 -8.78
C TYR A 261 -20.46 -1.02 -8.98
N TRP A 262 -20.52 -0.38 -10.16
CA TRP A 262 -19.81 0.88 -10.40
C TRP A 262 -20.41 2.03 -9.60
N LEU A 263 -21.74 2.11 -9.53
CA LEU A 263 -22.46 3.14 -8.75
C LEU A 263 -22.13 3.04 -7.26
N ARG A 264 -22.08 1.82 -6.70
CA ARG A 264 -21.70 1.59 -5.30
C ARG A 264 -20.22 1.82 -4.98
N ALA A 265 -19.36 1.92 -5.99
CA ALA A 265 -17.92 2.03 -5.77
C ALA A 265 -17.51 3.39 -5.16
N THR A 266 -18.38 4.41 -5.23
CA THR A 266 -18.18 5.73 -4.59
C THR A 266 -18.87 5.87 -3.23
N ASP A 267 -19.63 4.86 -2.79
CA ASP A 267 -20.30 4.84 -1.49
C ASP A 267 -19.29 4.62 -0.35
#